data_AF-A0A6P1DGL9-F1
#
_entry.id   AF-A0A6P1DGL9-F1
#
_cell.length_a   1.000
_cell.length_b   1.000
_cell.length_c   1.000
_cell.angle_alpha   90.00
_cell.angle_beta   90.00
_cell.angle_gamma   90.00
#
_symmetry.space_group_name_H-M   'P 1'
#
loop_
_entity.id
_entity.type
_entity.pdbx_description
1 polymer ?
#
loop_
_entity_poly.entity_id
_entity_poly.type
_entity_poly.pdbx_seq_one_letter_code
_entity_poly.pdbx_strand_id
1 'polypeptide(L)'
;MNKLKSLIEEQTSPLFRIMSAYNFADLNTHYFQNNISCFHIGKGYFLSVFHNLRTKNIPRQISEVDFLGFFKKVSDPLSIALLQKHYILNHTDLNRNLSDVPINPVEQGVLINQLLAIFQNVQHNTSTEEDYSNNKACPVLVVQFKNNEFYNDSKLTQKFKPHQRLHEPNANRYTFLLEAEIVKTFYEDDICIYKLKEVDNDIWEKIPSLKIDFNLYDNLSEVKLFCLQSSPSSELGRMLNTATIDGIADHWSNFSDLINTNYLIEGKRYITKNYFRFGSSGAPYIIYNKENDELYFNAVQSEAAPIQMTILNNRDGNLQYTHAIATPLNNVEEYLMTIM
;
A
#
# COMPACT_ATOMS: atom_id res chain seq x y z
N MET A 1 24.14 5.17 -15.84
CA MET A 1 22.94 4.77 -16.64
C MET A 1 22.54 3.31 -16.41
N ASN A 2 23.48 2.36 -16.25
CA ASN A 2 23.15 0.95 -15.97
C ASN A 2 22.50 0.73 -14.59
N LYS A 3 22.96 1.41 -13.52
CA LYS A 3 22.36 1.31 -12.16
C LYS A 3 20.89 1.76 -12.10
N LEU A 4 20.50 2.77 -12.88
CA LEU A 4 19.10 3.21 -12.94
C LEU A 4 18.23 2.18 -13.67
N LYS A 5 18.75 1.55 -14.74
CA LYS A 5 18.03 0.50 -15.47
C LYS A 5 17.77 -0.73 -14.60
N SER A 6 18.72 -1.11 -13.73
CA SER A 6 18.52 -2.25 -12.82
C SER A 6 17.39 -2.03 -11.81
N LEU A 7 16.96 -0.79 -11.56
CA LEU A 7 15.85 -0.51 -10.63
C LEU A 7 14.49 -0.99 -11.15
N ILE A 8 14.32 -1.23 -12.46
CA ILE A 8 13.05 -1.69 -13.04
C ILE A 8 13.04 -3.18 -13.39
N GLU A 9 14.17 -3.87 -13.24
CA GLU A 9 14.28 -5.30 -13.50
C GLU A 9 13.78 -6.12 -12.31
N GLU A 10 13.05 -7.21 -12.57
CA GLU A 10 12.40 -8.02 -11.51
C GLU A 10 13.38 -8.62 -10.50
N GLN A 11 14.64 -8.85 -10.91
CA GLN A 11 15.69 -9.48 -10.09
C GLN A 11 16.46 -8.49 -9.22
N THR A 12 16.43 -7.20 -9.53
CA THR A 12 17.28 -6.18 -8.90
C THR A 12 16.52 -4.96 -8.41
N SER A 13 15.23 -4.86 -8.71
CA SER A 13 14.40 -3.76 -8.24
C SER A 13 14.19 -3.83 -6.73
N PRO A 14 14.31 -2.70 -6.02
CA PRO A 14 13.93 -2.60 -4.63
C PRO A 14 12.44 -2.20 -4.44
N LEU A 15 11.65 -2.13 -5.53
CA LEU A 15 10.22 -1.82 -5.50
C LEU A 15 9.37 -3.09 -5.46
N PHE A 16 8.46 -3.13 -4.50
CA PHE A 16 7.57 -4.23 -4.20
C PHE A 16 6.15 -3.73 -3.91
N ARG A 17 5.29 -4.68 -3.58
CA ARG A 17 3.94 -4.40 -3.12
C ARG A 17 3.72 -5.11 -1.80
N ILE A 18 3.03 -4.43 -0.88
CA ILE A 18 2.41 -5.08 0.28
C ILE A 18 0.92 -5.18 -0.01
N MET A 19 0.37 -6.36 0.26
CA MET A 19 -1.07 -6.63 0.19
C MET A 19 -1.55 -7.15 1.54
N SER A 20 -2.82 -6.91 1.85
CA SER A 20 -3.49 -7.53 3.00
C SER A 20 -4.00 -8.89 2.58
N ALA A 21 -3.47 -9.96 3.18
CA ALA A 21 -3.94 -11.32 2.95
C ALA A 21 -4.89 -11.75 4.06
N TYR A 22 -6.05 -12.26 3.66
CA TYR A 22 -7.02 -12.90 4.53
C TYR A 22 -7.04 -14.40 4.23
N ASN A 23 -7.28 -15.24 5.25
CA ASN A 23 -7.19 -16.70 5.14
C ASN A 23 -5.86 -17.18 4.53
N PHE A 24 -4.75 -16.55 4.89
CA PHE A 24 -3.45 -16.73 4.24
C PHE A 24 -2.98 -18.20 4.12
N ALA A 25 -3.34 -19.05 5.08
CA ALA A 25 -2.97 -20.46 5.09
C ALA A 25 -3.83 -21.33 4.14
N ASP A 26 -5.02 -20.90 3.74
CA ASP A 26 -5.95 -21.65 2.89
C ASP A 26 -6.00 -21.07 1.48
N LEU A 27 -5.30 -21.73 0.55
CA LEU A 27 -5.23 -21.34 -0.87
C LEU A 27 -6.59 -21.27 -1.58
N ASN A 28 -7.64 -21.94 -1.08
CA ASN A 28 -8.94 -21.94 -1.75
C ASN A 28 -9.79 -20.72 -1.37
N THR A 29 -9.54 -20.15 -0.20
CA THR A 29 -10.32 -19.06 0.38
C THR A 29 -9.49 -17.81 0.63
N HIS A 30 -8.17 -17.87 0.36
CA HIS A 30 -7.30 -16.72 0.47
C HIS A 30 -7.76 -15.60 -0.46
N TYR A 31 -7.68 -14.38 0.02
CA TYR A 31 -7.92 -13.23 -0.83
C TYR A 31 -7.04 -12.07 -0.40
N PHE A 32 -6.70 -11.24 -1.39
CA PHE A 32 -5.84 -10.09 -1.18
C PHE A 32 -6.63 -8.79 -1.33
N GLN A 33 -6.29 -7.81 -0.49
CA GLN A 33 -6.75 -6.42 -0.60
C GLN A 33 -5.57 -5.46 -0.42
N ASN A 34 -5.84 -4.16 -0.55
CA ASN A 34 -4.90 -3.05 -0.29
C ASN A 34 -3.53 -3.26 -0.93
N ASN A 35 -3.47 -3.04 -2.23
CA ASN A 35 -2.26 -3.22 -3.00
C ASN A 35 -1.44 -1.93 -3.01
N ILE A 36 -0.42 -1.85 -2.15
CA ILE A 36 0.31 -0.61 -1.91
C ILE A 36 1.76 -0.80 -2.35
N SER A 37 2.31 0.19 -3.05
CA SER A 37 3.74 0.19 -3.38
C SER A 37 4.57 0.30 -2.10
N CYS A 38 5.66 -0.46 -2.01
CA CYS A 38 6.61 -0.36 -0.92
C CYS A 38 8.03 -0.60 -1.41
N PHE A 39 9.02 -0.28 -0.58
CA PHE A 39 10.42 -0.45 -0.94
C PHE A 39 11.29 -0.91 0.23
N HIS A 40 12.29 -1.74 -0.09
CA HIS A 40 13.16 -2.39 0.89
C HIS A 40 14.31 -1.47 1.30
N ILE A 41 14.42 -1.17 2.60
CA ILE A 41 15.49 -0.32 3.16
C ILE A 41 16.59 -1.11 3.86
N GLY A 42 16.63 -2.42 3.64
CA GLY A 42 17.61 -3.32 4.23
C GLY A 42 17.10 -4.04 5.47
N LYS A 43 17.83 -5.09 5.88
CA LYS A 43 17.50 -5.94 7.05
C LYS A 43 16.05 -6.43 7.05
N GLY A 44 15.41 -6.61 5.89
CA GLY A 44 14.01 -7.03 5.79
C GLY A 44 12.96 -6.00 6.24
N TYR A 45 13.32 -4.72 6.33
CA TYR A 45 12.39 -3.61 6.61
C TYR A 45 11.92 -2.94 5.32
N PHE A 46 10.63 -2.63 5.26
CA PHE A 46 9.98 -2.03 4.10
C PHE A 46 9.23 -0.77 4.49
N LEU A 47 9.33 0.25 3.64
CA LEU A 47 8.59 1.50 3.79
C LEU A 47 7.47 1.59 2.77
N SER A 48 6.34 2.15 3.22
CA SER A 48 5.21 2.52 2.39
C SER A 48 4.45 3.68 3.06
N VAL A 49 3.29 4.02 2.51
CA VAL A 49 2.38 5.04 3.06
C VAL A 49 1.38 4.44 4.05
N PHE A 50 0.91 5.26 4.98
CA PHE A 50 -0.02 4.82 6.02
C PHE A 50 -1.50 4.91 5.59
N HIS A 51 -1.90 5.94 4.85
CA HIS A 51 -3.29 6.24 4.52
C HIS A 51 -4.02 5.05 3.88
N ASN A 52 -3.29 4.21 3.13
CA ASN A 52 -3.86 3.02 2.51
C ASN A 52 -4.33 1.95 3.50
N LEU A 53 -3.82 1.95 4.73
CA LEU A 53 -4.31 1.08 5.80
C LEU A 53 -5.64 1.57 6.40
N ARG A 54 -5.94 2.87 6.22
CA ARG A 54 -7.22 3.48 6.60
C ARG A 54 -8.25 3.43 5.48
N THR A 55 -7.85 3.16 4.24
CA THR A 55 -8.80 2.97 3.13
C THR A 55 -9.69 1.79 3.44
N LYS A 56 -11.00 2.04 3.44
CA LYS A 56 -11.97 1.01 3.83
C LYS A 56 -12.34 0.13 2.66
N ASN A 57 -12.52 -1.14 2.97
CA ASN A 57 -13.33 -2.04 2.19
C ASN A 57 -14.45 -2.60 3.06
N ILE A 58 -15.53 -3.02 2.40
CA ILE A 58 -16.51 -3.86 3.07
C ILE A 58 -15.81 -5.16 3.43
N PRO A 59 -15.89 -5.61 4.70
CA PRO A 59 -15.34 -6.89 5.08
C PRO A 59 -15.94 -7.99 4.20
N ARG A 60 -15.10 -8.73 3.48
CA ARG A 60 -15.59 -9.88 2.72
C ARG A 60 -15.92 -11.06 3.63
N GLN A 61 -15.37 -11.06 4.83
CA GLN A 61 -15.57 -12.07 5.85
C GLN A 61 -15.61 -11.40 7.23
N ILE A 62 -16.52 -11.82 8.10
CA ILE A 62 -16.65 -11.36 9.49
C ILE A 62 -16.93 -12.58 10.36
N SER A 63 -16.26 -12.73 11.51
CA SER A 63 -16.60 -13.81 12.45
C SER A 63 -18.05 -13.70 12.91
N GLU A 64 -18.74 -14.81 13.19
CA GLU A 64 -20.13 -14.76 13.66
C GLU A 64 -20.25 -13.95 14.96
N VAL A 65 -19.25 -14.05 15.84
CA VAL A 65 -19.21 -13.29 17.10
C VAL A 65 -19.15 -11.79 16.83
N ASP A 66 -18.24 -11.35 15.94
CA ASP A 66 -18.10 -9.95 15.58
C ASP A 66 -19.35 -9.44 14.85
N PHE A 67 -19.90 -10.25 13.94
CA PHE A 67 -21.11 -9.91 13.21
C PHE A 67 -22.29 -9.73 14.16
N LEU A 68 -22.51 -10.64 15.11
CA LEU A 68 -23.57 -10.50 16.11
C LEU A 68 -23.33 -9.29 17.04
N GLY A 69 -22.08 -9.01 17.39
CA GLY A 69 -21.70 -7.83 18.16
C GLY A 69 -22.00 -6.52 17.42
N PHE A 70 -21.68 -6.46 16.14
CA PHE A 70 -22.01 -5.37 15.22
C PHE A 70 -23.51 -5.24 15.01
N PHE A 71 -24.20 -6.35 14.75
CA PHE A 71 -25.62 -6.42 14.48
C PHE A 71 -26.46 -5.84 15.64
N LYS A 72 -26.04 -6.05 16.89
CA LYS A 72 -26.68 -5.44 18.08
C LYS A 72 -26.64 -3.91 18.09
N LYS A 73 -25.71 -3.29 17.35
CA LYS A 73 -25.58 -1.82 17.26
C LYS A 73 -26.44 -1.24 16.12
N VAL A 74 -26.89 -2.08 15.18
CA VAL A 74 -27.72 -1.66 14.05
C VAL A 74 -29.19 -1.66 14.51
N SER A 75 -29.82 -0.49 14.54
CA SER A 75 -31.21 -0.32 14.99
C SER A 75 -32.23 -0.35 13.85
N ASP A 76 -31.80 -0.07 12.62
CA ASP A 76 -32.68 0.01 11.46
C ASP A 76 -33.02 -1.38 10.89
N PRO A 77 -34.32 -1.76 10.81
CA PRO A 77 -34.74 -3.07 10.30
C PRO A 77 -34.34 -3.35 8.85
N LEU A 78 -34.27 -2.32 7.99
CA LEU A 78 -33.86 -2.48 6.59
C LEU A 78 -32.37 -2.81 6.48
N SER A 79 -31.54 -2.11 7.25
CA SER A 79 -30.10 -2.36 7.37
C SER A 79 -29.82 -3.78 7.88
N ILE A 80 -30.58 -4.22 8.90
CA ILE A 80 -30.54 -5.59 9.42
C ILE A 80 -30.84 -6.61 8.32
N ALA A 81 -31.94 -6.43 7.59
CA ALA A 81 -32.34 -7.35 6.53
C ALA A 81 -31.30 -7.41 5.39
N LEU A 82 -30.70 -6.26 5.05
CA LEU A 82 -29.65 -6.18 4.05
C LEU A 82 -28.40 -6.95 4.48
N LEU A 83 -27.96 -6.77 5.72
CA LEU A 83 -26.82 -7.50 6.28
C LEU A 83 -27.06 -9.01 6.30
N GLN A 84 -28.22 -9.46 6.77
CA GLN A 84 -28.55 -10.89 6.82
C GLN A 84 -28.63 -11.52 5.43
N LYS A 85 -29.13 -10.77 4.44
CA LYS A 85 -29.21 -11.22 3.05
C LYS A 85 -27.83 -11.41 2.42
N HIS A 86 -26.88 -10.54 2.75
CA HIS A 86 -25.59 -10.50 2.07
C HIS A 86 -24.43 -11.08 2.87
N TYR A 87 -24.55 -11.28 4.19
CA TYR A 87 -23.52 -11.94 5.01
C TYR A 87 -23.99 -13.33 5.43
N ILE A 88 -23.59 -14.33 4.65
CA ILE A 88 -24.04 -15.71 4.78
C ILE A 88 -23.11 -16.47 5.72
N LEU A 89 -23.67 -17.08 6.77
CA LEU A 89 -22.93 -17.87 7.75
C LEU A 89 -22.41 -19.17 7.13
N ASN A 90 -21.11 -19.37 7.19
CA ASN A 90 -20.47 -20.66 7.00
C ASN A 90 -20.39 -21.38 8.36
N HIS A 91 -21.10 -22.50 8.47
CA HIS A 91 -21.18 -23.28 9.70
C HIS A 91 -19.89 -24.06 10.02
N THR A 92 -18.92 -24.09 9.11
CA THR A 92 -17.66 -24.84 9.28
C THR A 92 -16.63 -24.05 10.07
N ASP A 93 -16.43 -22.78 9.71
CA ASP A 93 -15.44 -21.88 10.31
C ASP A 93 -16.08 -20.81 11.20
N LEU A 94 -17.41 -20.79 11.30
CA LEU A 94 -18.20 -19.80 12.03
C LEU A 94 -17.94 -18.36 11.56
N ASN A 95 -17.64 -18.19 10.28
CA ASN A 95 -17.52 -16.89 9.65
C ASN A 95 -18.74 -16.60 8.76
N ARG A 96 -19.10 -15.33 8.63
CA ARG A 96 -20.04 -14.85 7.61
C ARG A 96 -19.27 -14.28 6.43
N ASN A 97 -19.55 -14.82 5.26
CA ASN A 97 -18.97 -14.37 4.01
C ASN A 97 -19.95 -13.45 3.27
N LEU A 98 -19.41 -12.37 2.69
CA LEU A 98 -20.16 -11.52 1.78
C LEU A 98 -20.54 -12.34 0.54
N SER A 99 -21.84 -12.52 0.30
CA SER A 99 -22.39 -13.19 -0.87
C SER A 99 -21.91 -12.50 -2.15
N ASP A 100 -21.87 -13.24 -3.26
CA ASP A 100 -21.57 -12.67 -4.56
C ASP A 100 -22.41 -11.41 -4.82
N VAL A 101 -21.69 -10.32 -5.10
CA VAL A 101 -22.25 -8.99 -5.38
C VAL A 101 -22.87 -9.03 -6.79
N PRO A 102 -23.94 -8.25 -7.08
CA PRO A 102 -24.54 -8.24 -8.42
C PRO A 102 -23.49 -8.07 -9.53
N ILE A 103 -23.67 -8.79 -10.64
CA ILE A 103 -22.74 -8.74 -11.80
C ILE A 103 -22.71 -7.34 -12.43
N ASN A 104 -23.79 -6.57 -12.28
CA ASN A 104 -23.89 -5.21 -12.79
C ASN A 104 -23.03 -4.24 -11.94
N PRO A 105 -22.03 -3.55 -12.51
CA PRO A 105 -21.14 -2.65 -11.77
C PRO A 105 -21.85 -1.49 -11.06
N VAL A 106 -22.95 -0.99 -11.61
CA VAL A 106 -23.74 0.09 -11.00
C VAL A 106 -24.47 -0.42 -9.77
N GLU A 107 -25.14 -1.56 -9.88
CA GLU A 107 -25.85 -2.19 -8.76
C GLU A 107 -24.88 -2.63 -7.66
N GLN A 108 -23.71 -3.14 -8.06
CA GLN A 108 -22.60 -3.43 -7.16
C GLN A 108 -22.16 -2.17 -6.40
N GLY A 109 -21.95 -1.05 -7.08
CA GLY A 109 -21.59 0.22 -6.45
C GLY A 109 -22.65 0.70 -5.46
N VAL A 110 -23.93 0.57 -5.81
CA VAL A 110 -25.05 0.93 -4.91
C VAL A 110 -25.07 0.04 -3.66
N LEU A 111 -24.99 -1.28 -3.81
CA LEU A 111 -24.97 -2.21 -2.68
C LEU A 111 -23.76 -1.94 -1.77
N ILE A 112 -22.59 -1.73 -2.36
CA ILE A 112 -21.37 -1.42 -1.61
C ILE A 112 -21.58 -0.14 -0.78
N ASN A 113 -22.09 0.93 -1.39
CA ASN A 113 -22.33 2.18 -0.67
C ASN A 113 -23.38 2.03 0.45
N GLN A 114 -24.42 1.23 0.24
CA GLN A 114 -25.42 0.93 1.27
C GLN A 114 -24.81 0.18 2.46
N LEU A 115 -24.06 -0.90 2.20
CA LEU A 115 -23.39 -1.66 3.24
C LEU A 115 -22.38 -0.80 4.01
N LEU A 116 -21.57 -0.02 3.29
CA LEU A 116 -20.64 0.93 3.90
C LEU A 116 -21.38 1.87 4.83
N ALA A 117 -22.47 2.53 4.39
CA ALA A 117 -23.23 3.45 5.21
C ALA A 117 -23.71 2.81 6.54
N ILE A 118 -24.09 1.54 6.54
CA ILE A 118 -24.47 0.82 7.77
C ILE A 118 -23.28 0.74 8.74
N PHE A 119 -22.10 0.33 8.26
CA PHE A 119 -20.89 0.28 9.09
C PHE A 119 -20.51 1.65 9.65
N GLN A 120 -20.69 2.72 8.86
CA GLN A 120 -20.41 4.09 9.28
C GLN A 120 -21.38 4.56 10.37
N ASN A 121 -22.67 4.30 10.22
CA ASN A 121 -23.71 4.73 11.15
C ASN A 121 -23.51 4.20 12.57
N VAL A 122 -22.93 3.00 12.71
CA VAL A 122 -22.62 2.41 14.02
C VAL A 122 -21.16 2.55 14.42
N GLN A 123 -20.40 3.38 13.68
CA GLN A 123 -18.97 3.63 13.88
C GLN A 123 -18.15 2.33 14.03
N HIS A 124 -18.47 1.31 13.23
CA HIS A 124 -17.69 0.09 13.21
C HIS A 124 -16.40 0.33 12.43
N ASN A 125 -15.27 0.18 13.11
CA ASN A 125 -13.99 0.26 12.46
C ASN A 125 -13.80 -0.99 11.57
N THR A 126 -13.37 -0.72 10.34
CA THR A 126 -13.14 -1.72 9.27
C THR A 126 -11.83 -1.40 8.58
N SER A 127 -10.93 -0.73 9.29
CA SER A 127 -9.61 -0.39 8.77
C SER A 127 -8.75 -1.64 8.73
N THR A 128 -7.88 -1.69 7.73
CA THR A 128 -6.91 -2.77 7.56
C THR A 128 -5.97 -2.87 8.76
N GLU A 129 -5.65 -1.73 9.38
CA GLU A 129 -4.85 -1.68 10.60
C GLU A 129 -5.51 -2.43 11.77
N GLU A 130 -6.83 -2.29 11.93
CA GLU A 130 -7.58 -3.04 12.93
C GLU A 130 -7.65 -4.53 12.58
N ASP A 131 -7.82 -4.87 11.31
CA ASP A 131 -7.79 -6.27 10.87
C ASP A 131 -6.45 -6.93 11.18
N TYR A 132 -5.33 -6.22 10.99
CA TYR A 132 -4.01 -6.71 11.37
C TYR A 132 -3.89 -6.89 12.89
N SER A 133 -4.33 -5.90 13.67
CA SER A 133 -4.25 -5.93 15.13
C SER A 133 -5.09 -7.05 15.76
N ASN A 134 -6.18 -7.45 15.09
CA ASN A 134 -7.07 -8.53 15.50
C ASN A 134 -6.73 -9.88 14.83
N ASN A 135 -5.61 -10.00 14.10
CA ASN A 135 -5.21 -11.20 13.35
C ASN A 135 -6.26 -11.69 12.33
N LYS A 136 -7.09 -10.79 11.81
CA LYS A 136 -8.07 -11.07 10.74
C LYS A 136 -7.43 -11.08 9.37
N ALA A 137 -6.38 -10.28 9.20
CA ALA A 137 -5.53 -10.24 8.03
C ALA A 137 -4.07 -10.18 8.44
N CYS A 138 -3.17 -10.51 7.52
CA CYS A 138 -1.74 -10.23 7.65
C CYS A 138 -1.23 -9.42 6.46
N PRO A 139 -0.30 -8.47 6.67
CA PRO A 139 0.40 -7.85 5.55
C PRO A 139 1.36 -8.87 4.96
N VAL A 140 1.35 -8.99 3.63
CA VAL A 140 2.26 -9.87 2.89
C VAL A 140 3.02 -9.06 1.84
N LEU A 141 4.33 -9.23 1.82
CA LEU A 141 5.16 -8.75 0.73
C LEU A 141 4.98 -9.66 -0.48
N VAL A 142 4.69 -9.05 -1.63
CA VAL A 142 4.47 -9.74 -2.89
C VAL A 142 5.70 -9.59 -3.79
N VAL A 143 6.37 -10.70 -4.07
CA VAL A 143 7.55 -10.76 -4.94
C VAL A 143 7.24 -11.65 -6.14
N GLN A 144 7.43 -11.14 -7.36
CA GLN A 144 6.98 -11.82 -8.57
C GLN A 144 8.10 -11.93 -9.61
N PHE A 145 8.19 -13.10 -10.23
CA PHE A 145 9.17 -13.41 -11.27
C PHE A 145 8.54 -14.13 -12.46
N LYS A 146 9.17 -14.05 -13.63
CA LYS A 146 8.78 -14.87 -14.79
C LYS A 146 9.15 -16.34 -14.61
N ASN A 147 10.27 -16.61 -13.96
CA ASN A 147 10.67 -17.98 -13.62
C ASN A 147 10.15 -18.38 -12.24
N ASN A 148 10.20 -19.67 -11.94
CA ASN A 148 9.68 -20.25 -10.71
C ASN A 148 10.70 -20.27 -9.57
N GLU A 149 11.74 -19.43 -9.64
CA GLU A 149 12.82 -19.38 -8.67
C GLU A 149 12.90 -18.01 -8.00
N PHE A 150 12.93 -18.00 -6.66
CA PHE A 150 13.15 -16.80 -5.86
C PHE A 150 14.55 -16.27 -6.11
N TYR A 151 14.66 -15.13 -6.80
CA TYR A 151 15.92 -14.50 -7.21
C TYR A 151 16.93 -15.45 -7.92
N ASN A 152 16.43 -16.31 -8.81
CA ASN A 152 17.23 -17.33 -9.52
C ASN A 152 17.99 -18.28 -8.58
N ASP A 153 17.45 -18.52 -7.39
CA ASP A 153 18.06 -19.37 -6.38
C ASP A 153 17.12 -20.51 -5.99
N SER A 154 17.40 -21.69 -6.53
CA SER A 154 16.62 -22.90 -6.25
C SER A 154 16.67 -23.33 -4.77
N LYS A 155 17.75 -23.03 -4.05
CA LYS A 155 17.87 -23.38 -2.61
C LYS A 155 16.96 -22.49 -1.77
N LEU A 156 16.94 -21.19 -2.04
CA LEU A 156 16.01 -20.27 -1.37
C LEU A 156 14.56 -20.59 -1.73
N THR A 157 14.31 -20.93 -3.00
CA THR A 157 12.97 -21.29 -3.48
C THR A 157 12.36 -22.46 -2.71
N GLN A 158 13.17 -23.45 -2.31
CA GLN A 158 12.70 -24.63 -1.56
C GLN A 158 12.26 -24.30 -0.12
N LYS A 159 12.59 -23.12 0.40
CA LYS A 159 12.20 -22.70 1.75
C LYS A 159 10.73 -22.24 1.83
N PHE A 160 10.11 -21.90 0.70
CA PHE A 160 8.74 -21.41 0.67
C PHE A 160 7.73 -22.56 0.78
N LYS A 161 6.72 -22.37 1.64
CA LYS A 161 5.60 -23.31 1.77
C LYS A 161 4.68 -23.21 0.54
N PRO A 162 3.84 -24.24 0.28
CA PRO A 162 2.93 -24.22 -0.88
C PRO A 162 2.00 -23.00 -0.93
N HIS A 163 1.46 -22.53 0.21
CA HIS A 163 0.58 -21.36 0.25
C HIS A 163 1.34 -20.03 0.05
N GLN A 164 2.66 -20.04 0.18
CA GLN A 164 3.53 -18.87 -0.02
C GLN A 164 4.04 -18.78 -1.46
N ARG A 165 3.73 -19.76 -2.32
CA ARG A 165 4.17 -19.80 -3.71
C ARG A 165 2.99 -20.07 -4.65
N LEU A 166 2.62 -19.05 -5.41
CA LEU A 166 1.52 -19.10 -6.36
C LEU A 166 2.05 -19.10 -7.79
N HIS A 167 1.41 -19.84 -8.68
CA HIS A 167 1.57 -19.66 -10.12
C HIS A 167 0.33 -18.95 -10.62
N GLU A 168 0.52 -17.83 -11.32
CA GLU A 168 -0.55 -17.01 -11.88
C GLU A 168 -0.49 -17.05 -13.41
N PRO A 169 -1.13 -18.06 -14.07
CA PRO A 169 -1.02 -18.25 -15.51
C PRO A 169 -1.45 -17.03 -16.33
N ASN A 170 -2.50 -16.34 -15.87
CA ASN A 170 -3.03 -15.15 -16.55
C ASN A 170 -2.04 -13.98 -16.54
N ALA A 171 -1.22 -13.88 -15.49
CA ALA A 171 -0.15 -12.89 -15.39
C ALA A 171 1.18 -13.38 -15.99
N ASN A 172 1.27 -14.69 -16.28
CA ASN A 172 2.52 -15.39 -16.60
C ASN A 172 3.61 -15.09 -15.56
N ARG A 173 3.28 -15.29 -14.27
CA ARG A 173 4.18 -15.02 -13.14
C ARG A 173 4.12 -16.10 -12.08
N TYR A 174 5.24 -16.26 -11.38
CA TYR A 174 5.33 -16.96 -10.11
C TYR A 174 5.44 -15.93 -9.00
N THR A 175 4.62 -16.08 -7.98
CA THR A 175 4.47 -15.14 -6.88
C THR A 175 4.88 -15.79 -5.59
N PHE A 176 5.80 -15.13 -4.89
CA PHE A 176 6.30 -15.49 -3.57
C PHE A 176 5.72 -14.50 -2.57
N LEU A 177 5.13 -15.04 -1.50
CA LEU A 177 4.47 -14.28 -0.45
C LEU A 177 5.27 -14.43 0.84
N LEU A 178 5.69 -13.30 1.40
CA LEU A 178 6.41 -13.25 2.66
C LEU A 178 5.55 -12.51 3.68
N GLU A 179 5.23 -13.15 4.79
CA GLU A 179 4.50 -12.50 5.88
C GLU A 179 5.33 -11.35 6.44
N ALA A 180 4.64 -10.26 6.74
CA ALA A 180 5.21 -9.10 7.38
C ALA A 180 4.38 -8.72 8.61
N GLU A 181 4.89 -7.76 9.37
CA GLU A 181 4.17 -7.09 10.45
C GLU A 181 4.41 -5.59 10.38
N ILE A 182 3.45 -4.80 10.86
CA ILE A 182 3.65 -3.36 11.05
C ILE A 182 4.48 -3.17 12.32
N VAL A 183 5.61 -2.48 12.18
CA VAL A 183 6.48 -2.15 13.31
C VAL A 183 6.19 -0.75 13.82
N LYS A 184 5.94 0.19 12.89
CA LYS A 184 5.69 1.60 13.24
C LYS A 184 4.87 2.30 12.18
N THR A 185 3.94 3.13 12.64
CA THR A 185 3.19 4.09 11.82
C THR A 185 3.51 5.51 12.28
N PHE A 186 3.67 6.40 11.31
CA PHE A 186 3.81 7.84 11.50
C PHE A 186 2.64 8.49 10.78
N TYR A 187 1.57 8.75 11.54
CA TYR A 187 0.30 9.25 11.01
C TYR A 187 0.48 10.60 10.33
N GLU A 188 1.14 11.53 11.03
CA GLU A 188 1.40 12.89 10.54
C GLU A 188 2.21 12.89 9.27
N ASP A 189 3.18 11.98 9.13
CA ASP A 189 4.07 11.86 7.97
C ASP A 189 3.52 10.99 6.84
N ASP A 190 2.40 10.32 7.06
CA ASP A 190 1.86 9.30 6.15
C ASP A 190 2.88 8.19 5.82
N ILE A 191 3.61 7.70 6.84
CA ILE A 191 4.60 6.63 6.68
C ILE A 191 4.20 5.40 7.49
N CYS A 192 4.33 4.23 6.87
CA CYS A 192 4.22 2.93 7.55
C CYS A 192 5.46 2.08 7.31
N ILE A 193 6.00 1.53 8.39
CA ILE A 193 7.17 0.64 8.39
C ILE A 193 6.71 -0.78 8.67
N TYR A 194 7.10 -1.68 7.78
CA TYR A 194 6.87 -3.11 7.88
C TYR A 194 8.18 -3.85 8.08
N LYS A 195 8.11 -5.02 8.70
CA LYS A 195 9.23 -5.96 8.87
C LYS A 195 8.77 -7.35 8.47
N LEU A 196 9.60 -8.06 7.71
CA LEU A 196 9.34 -9.47 7.40
C LEU A 196 9.35 -10.30 8.68
N LYS A 197 8.31 -11.11 8.85
CA LYS A 197 8.04 -11.92 10.04
C LYS A 197 8.59 -13.33 9.85
N GLU A 198 9.44 -13.77 10.78
CA GLU A 198 9.95 -15.16 10.82
C GLU A 198 10.59 -15.64 9.50
N VAL A 199 11.28 -14.74 8.80
CA VAL A 199 11.98 -15.03 7.55
C VAL A 199 13.47 -15.25 7.80
N ASP A 200 14.03 -16.35 7.26
CA ASP A 200 15.46 -16.65 7.31
C ASP A 200 16.32 -15.49 6.76
N ASN A 201 17.50 -15.29 7.34
CA ASN A 201 18.36 -14.17 6.95
C ASN A 201 18.74 -14.16 5.47
N ASP A 202 19.00 -15.33 4.91
CA ASP A 202 19.40 -15.48 3.51
C ASP A 202 18.28 -15.10 2.52
N ILE A 203 17.01 -15.15 2.93
CA ILE A 203 15.89 -14.69 2.11
C ILE A 203 15.90 -13.16 2.04
N TRP A 204 15.92 -12.45 3.17
CA TRP A 204 15.84 -10.98 3.12
C TRP A 204 17.14 -10.34 2.61
N GLU A 205 18.30 -10.96 2.84
CA GLU A 205 19.58 -10.53 2.26
C GLU A 205 19.59 -10.60 0.72
N LYS A 206 18.76 -11.48 0.14
CA LYS A 206 18.64 -11.62 -1.31
C LYS A 206 17.74 -10.54 -1.94
N ILE A 207 16.83 -9.95 -1.17
CA ILE A 207 15.90 -8.93 -1.65
C ILE A 207 16.66 -7.61 -1.86
N PRO A 208 16.68 -7.02 -3.06
CA PRO A 208 17.36 -5.76 -3.33
C PRO A 208 16.86 -4.63 -2.42
N SER A 209 17.79 -3.84 -1.88
CA SER A 209 17.52 -2.63 -1.09
C SER A 209 18.38 -1.47 -1.56
N LEU A 210 17.97 -0.25 -1.24
CA LEU A 210 18.84 0.93 -1.29
C LEU A 210 19.00 1.53 0.10
N LYS A 211 20.08 2.31 0.27
CA LYS A 211 20.29 3.14 1.46
C LYS A 211 19.34 4.33 1.45
N ILE A 212 19.20 4.98 2.59
CA ILE A 212 18.40 6.20 2.75
C ILE A 212 19.34 7.40 2.77
N ASP A 213 18.92 8.47 2.11
CA ASP A 213 19.48 9.80 2.20
C ASP A 213 18.49 10.69 2.94
N PHE A 214 18.87 11.12 4.14
CA PHE A 214 18.06 11.96 5.02
C PHE A 214 18.23 13.46 4.73
N ASN A 215 19.04 13.86 3.74
CA ASN A 215 19.17 15.26 3.40
C ASN A 215 17.84 15.81 2.87
N LEU A 216 17.56 17.07 3.22
CA LEU A 216 16.45 17.81 2.64
C LEU A 216 16.91 18.59 1.42
N TYR A 217 16.15 18.46 0.33
CA TYR A 217 16.41 19.17 -0.92
C TYR A 217 15.25 20.10 -1.27
N ASP A 218 15.60 21.22 -1.89
CA ASP A 218 14.65 22.22 -2.40
C ASP A 218 14.76 22.34 -3.93
N ASN A 219 14.03 23.28 -4.52
CA ASN A 219 14.03 23.50 -5.97
C ASN A 219 15.30 24.20 -6.50
N LEU A 220 16.21 24.63 -5.61
CA LEU A 220 17.51 25.20 -5.97
C LEU A 220 18.61 24.13 -5.98
N SER A 221 18.33 22.96 -5.42
CA SER A 221 19.27 21.86 -5.30
C SER A 221 19.55 21.20 -6.67
N GLU A 222 20.83 21.05 -7.06
CA GLU A 222 21.24 20.42 -8.33
C GLU A 222 21.14 18.87 -8.32
N VAL A 223 20.13 18.32 -7.67
CA VAL A 223 19.99 16.87 -7.48
C VAL A 223 19.13 16.25 -8.58
N LYS A 224 19.59 15.09 -9.09
CA LYS A 224 18.79 14.27 -10.00
C LYS A 224 17.87 13.35 -9.21
N LEU A 225 16.60 13.70 -9.18
CA LEU A 225 15.55 12.91 -8.55
C LEU A 225 14.88 11.99 -9.59
N PHE A 226 14.55 10.78 -9.16
CA PHE A 226 13.79 9.80 -9.92
C PHE A 226 12.64 9.27 -9.08
N CYS A 227 11.51 8.93 -9.69
CA CYS A 227 10.43 8.21 -9.03
C CYS A 227 10.38 6.78 -9.59
N LEU A 228 10.46 5.79 -8.70
CA LEU A 228 10.34 4.37 -9.05
C LEU A 228 8.95 3.89 -8.64
N GLN A 229 8.13 3.51 -9.61
CA GLN A 229 6.73 3.14 -9.40
C GLN A 229 6.30 1.95 -10.26
N SER A 230 5.13 1.39 -9.98
CA SER A 230 4.51 0.39 -10.85
C SER A 230 4.25 0.94 -12.26
N SER A 231 4.26 0.06 -13.26
CA SER A 231 3.95 0.44 -14.64
C SER A 231 2.51 0.96 -14.78
N PRO A 232 2.23 1.95 -15.66
CA PRO A 232 0.91 2.58 -15.78
C PRO A 232 -0.27 1.65 -16.07
N SER A 233 -0.01 0.49 -16.67
CA SER A 233 -1.06 -0.45 -17.11
C SER A 233 -1.13 -1.69 -16.23
N SER A 234 -0.17 -1.91 -15.34
CA SER A 234 -0.08 -3.13 -14.54
C SER A 234 0.93 -3.02 -13.40
N GLU A 235 0.59 -3.63 -12.28
CA GLU A 235 1.44 -3.80 -11.09
C GLU A 235 2.58 -4.82 -11.28
N LEU A 236 2.62 -5.51 -12.44
CA LEU A 236 3.66 -6.47 -12.79
C LEU A 236 4.92 -5.81 -13.36
N GLY A 237 4.75 -4.63 -13.95
CA GLY A 237 5.83 -3.86 -14.53
C GLY A 237 6.32 -2.78 -13.56
N ARG A 238 7.51 -2.26 -13.81
CA ARG A 238 8.09 -1.13 -13.07
C ARG A 238 8.49 -0.05 -14.04
N MET A 239 8.42 1.19 -13.57
CA MET A 239 8.77 2.36 -14.33
C MET A 239 9.62 3.27 -13.46
N LEU A 240 10.69 3.78 -14.04
CA LEU A 240 11.54 4.79 -13.44
C LEU A 240 11.44 6.04 -14.31
N ASN A 241 10.95 7.13 -13.74
CA ASN A 241 10.88 8.41 -14.43
C ASN A 241 11.72 9.45 -13.69
N THR A 242 12.20 10.45 -14.42
CA THR A 242 12.78 11.64 -13.80
C THR A 242 11.69 12.42 -13.06
N ALA A 243 12.05 12.95 -11.90
CA ALA A 243 11.23 13.85 -11.10
C ALA A 243 12.06 15.09 -10.73
N THR A 244 11.39 16.15 -10.29
CA THR A 244 12.04 17.35 -9.75
C THR A 244 11.30 17.79 -8.51
N ILE A 245 12.02 18.32 -7.53
CA ILE A 245 11.43 19.01 -6.39
C ILE A 245 11.15 20.44 -6.87
N ASP A 246 9.86 20.79 -6.98
CA ASP A 246 9.40 22.12 -7.40
C ASP A 246 9.32 23.07 -6.20
N GLY A 247 9.22 22.52 -4.99
CA GLY A 247 9.28 23.27 -3.74
C GLY A 247 9.09 22.40 -2.49
N ILE A 248 9.09 23.05 -1.34
CA ILE A 248 8.79 22.46 -0.03
C ILE A 248 7.53 23.15 0.51
N ALA A 249 6.62 22.37 1.08
CA ALA A 249 5.43 22.85 1.77
C ALA A 249 5.47 22.45 3.24
N ASP A 250 4.93 23.32 4.09
CA ASP A 250 4.40 22.91 5.40
C ASP A 250 2.96 22.48 5.17
N HIS A 251 2.74 21.18 5.09
CA HIS A 251 1.47 20.61 4.70
C HIS A 251 0.56 20.45 5.93
N TRP A 252 -0.73 20.65 5.72
CA TRP A 252 -1.76 20.30 6.68
C TRP A 252 -2.96 19.80 5.90
N SER A 253 -3.36 18.57 6.18
CA SER A 253 -4.55 17.97 5.60
C SER A 253 -5.24 17.10 6.63
N ASN A 254 -6.56 17.16 6.61
CA ASN A 254 -7.40 16.30 7.41
C ASN A 254 -7.99 15.22 6.52
N PHE A 255 -7.56 13.99 6.73
CA PHE A 255 -8.12 12.84 6.05
C PHE A 255 -9.22 12.24 6.92
N SER A 256 -10.46 12.46 6.49
CA SER A 256 -11.58 11.71 7.04
C SER A 256 -11.51 10.27 6.55
N ASP A 257 -11.53 9.34 7.49
CA ASP A 257 -11.96 7.99 7.16
C ASP A 257 -13.48 7.92 7.19
N LEU A 258 -14.04 6.85 6.60
CA LEU A 258 -15.50 6.77 6.53
C LEU A 258 -16.21 6.58 7.88
N ILE A 259 -15.56 6.35 9.05
CA ILE A 259 -16.28 6.24 10.34
C ILE A 259 -16.33 7.60 11.05
N ASN A 260 -16.04 8.67 10.29
CA ASN A 260 -15.87 10.02 10.79
C ASN A 260 -14.75 10.13 11.83
N THR A 261 -13.79 9.19 11.84
CA THR A 261 -12.51 9.45 12.48
C THR A 261 -11.62 10.18 11.49
N ASN A 262 -10.88 11.13 12.02
CA ASN A 262 -10.04 12.04 11.26
C ASN A 262 -8.61 11.78 11.70
N TYR A 263 -7.70 11.64 10.76
CA TYR A 263 -6.29 11.72 11.07
C TYR A 263 -5.66 12.86 10.29
N LEU A 264 -4.63 13.41 10.91
CA LEU A 264 -3.94 14.56 10.42
C LEU A 264 -2.72 14.10 9.65
N ILE A 265 -2.57 14.60 8.42
CA ILE A 265 -1.31 14.57 7.70
C ILE A 265 -0.76 15.98 7.81
N GLU A 266 0.38 16.13 8.45
CA GLU A 266 1.00 17.43 8.63
C GLU A 266 2.53 17.40 8.56
N GLY A 267 3.10 18.60 8.48
CA GLY A 267 4.53 18.82 8.47
C GLY A 267 5.11 18.91 7.06
N LYS A 268 6.45 18.81 7.00
CA LYS A 268 7.21 19.12 5.78
C LYS A 268 6.92 18.12 4.67
N ARG A 269 6.68 18.62 3.47
CA ARG A 269 6.48 17.84 2.23
C ARG A 269 7.22 18.43 1.06
N TYR A 270 7.63 17.58 0.13
CA TYR A 270 8.03 18.01 -1.20
C TYR A 270 6.83 18.15 -2.11
N ILE A 271 6.82 19.25 -2.87
CA ILE A 271 6.02 19.39 -4.07
C ILE A 271 6.89 18.88 -5.22
N THR A 272 6.50 17.78 -5.82
CA THR A 272 7.26 17.11 -6.88
C THR A 272 6.54 17.21 -8.21
N LYS A 273 7.29 17.33 -9.30
CA LYS A 273 6.78 17.48 -10.66
C LYS A 273 7.25 16.37 -11.58
N ASN A 274 6.57 16.24 -12.73
CA ASN A 274 6.68 15.22 -13.77
C ASN A 274 5.75 14.03 -13.54
N TYR A 275 5.77 13.05 -14.44
CA TYR A 275 4.80 11.97 -14.47
C TYR A 275 4.74 11.21 -13.13
N PHE A 276 3.59 11.27 -12.48
CA PHE A 276 3.20 10.36 -11.42
C PHE A 276 1.83 9.78 -11.78
N ARG A 277 1.66 8.48 -11.58
CA ARG A 277 0.40 7.79 -11.85
C ARG A 277 -0.48 7.85 -10.60
N PHE A 278 -1.79 8.03 -10.79
CA PHE A 278 -2.75 7.78 -9.72
C PHE A 278 -2.67 6.33 -9.27
N GLY A 279 -2.64 6.12 -7.95
CA GLY A 279 -2.44 4.79 -7.37
C GLY A 279 -0.98 4.38 -7.18
N SER A 280 0.00 5.27 -7.42
CA SER A 280 1.40 5.05 -7.07
C SER A 280 1.74 5.43 -5.62
N SER A 281 0.75 5.50 -4.72
CA SER A 281 1.00 5.80 -3.31
C SER A 281 1.98 4.78 -2.71
N GLY A 282 2.98 5.27 -1.97
CA GLY A 282 4.07 4.45 -1.46
C GLY A 282 5.25 4.28 -2.42
N ALA A 283 5.21 4.86 -3.62
CA ALA A 283 6.35 4.85 -4.53
C ALA A 283 7.53 5.68 -3.98
N PRO A 284 8.76 5.16 -3.98
CA PRO A 284 9.93 5.90 -3.55
C PRO A 284 10.43 6.91 -4.58
N TYR A 285 10.89 8.05 -4.05
CA TYR A 285 11.78 8.97 -4.74
C TYR A 285 13.24 8.63 -4.43
N ILE A 286 14.05 8.56 -5.48
CA ILE A 286 15.43 8.11 -5.47
C ILE A 286 16.34 9.24 -5.94
N ILE A 287 17.40 9.49 -5.17
CA ILE A 287 18.48 10.39 -5.53
C ILE A 287 19.64 9.58 -6.10
N TYR A 288 20.19 10.07 -7.21
CA TYR A 288 21.44 9.57 -7.76
C TYR A 288 22.59 10.51 -7.40
N ASN A 289 23.46 10.05 -6.51
CA ASN A 289 24.69 10.75 -6.18
C ASN A 289 25.78 10.36 -7.19
N LYS A 290 26.21 11.34 -7.99
CA LYS A 290 27.22 11.11 -9.03
C LYS A 290 28.63 10.98 -8.48
N GLU A 291 28.92 11.56 -7.32
CA GLU A 291 30.28 11.59 -6.76
C GLU A 291 30.73 10.20 -6.33
N ASN A 292 29.82 9.42 -5.76
CA ASN A 292 30.06 8.04 -5.34
C ASN A 292 29.34 6.99 -6.20
N ASP A 293 28.62 7.41 -7.25
CA ASP A 293 27.81 6.56 -8.14
C ASP A 293 26.73 5.74 -7.40
N GLU A 294 26.24 6.19 -6.24
CA GLU A 294 25.26 5.47 -5.43
C GLU A 294 23.83 6.01 -5.60
N LEU A 295 22.85 5.16 -5.28
CA LEU A 295 21.42 5.46 -5.32
C LEU A 295 20.86 5.39 -3.90
N TYR A 296 20.03 6.36 -3.55
CA TYR A 296 19.46 6.49 -2.22
C TYR A 296 17.96 6.78 -2.29
N PHE A 297 17.18 6.17 -1.39
CA PHE A 297 15.82 6.61 -1.13
C PHE A 297 15.84 7.93 -0.35
N ASN A 298 14.97 8.87 -0.71
CA ASN A 298 14.93 10.18 -0.04
C ASN A 298 13.51 10.60 0.36
N ALA A 299 12.49 10.23 -0.39
CA ALA A 299 11.11 10.52 -0.06
C ALA A 299 10.18 9.39 -0.50
N VAL A 300 8.95 9.39 -0.01
CA VAL A 300 7.87 8.50 -0.44
C VAL A 300 6.70 9.33 -0.96
N GLN A 301 6.10 8.89 -2.07
CA GLN A 301 4.92 9.55 -2.61
C GLN A 301 3.70 9.31 -1.69
N SER A 302 3.21 10.39 -1.08
CA SER A 302 2.04 10.41 -0.19
C SER A 302 0.77 10.63 -1.01
N GLU A 303 0.64 11.79 -1.65
CA GLU A 303 -0.61 12.24 -2.26
C GLU A 303 -0.39 12.78 -3.68
N ALA A 304 -1.48 12.82 -4.45
CA ALA A 304 -1.52 13.64 -5.65
C ALA A 304 -1.84 15.08 -5.25
N ALA A 305 -1.06 16.05 -5.74
CA ALA A 305 -1.29 17.46 -5.47
C ALA A 305 -2.23 18.03 -6.56
N PRO A 306 -3.49 18.36 -6.22
CA PRO A 306 -4.38 19.00 -7.17
C PRO A 306 -3.94 20.46 -7.39
N ILE A 307 -3.81 20.85 -8.65
CA ILE A 307 -3.86 22.25 -9.05
C ILE A 307 -5.29 22.55 -9.49
N GLN A 308 -5.94 23.47 -8.78
CA GLN A 308 -7.23 24.00 -9.18
C GLN A 308 -7.03 25.12 -10.19
N MET A 309 -7.38 24.86 -11.44
CA MET A 309 -7.31 25.87 -12.48
C MET A 309 -8.61 26.67 -12.55
N THR A 310 -8.51 27.95 -12.91
CA THR A 310 -9.67 28.77 -13.21
C THR A 310 -9.87 28.76 -14.73
N ILE A 311 -10.93 28.09 -15.20
CA ILE A 311 -11.32 28.08 -16.62
C ILE A 311 -12.57 28.93 -16.74
N LEU A 312 -12.50 30.03 -17.51
CA LEU A 312 -13.61 30.97 -17.70
C LEU A 312 -14.19 31.49 -16.38
N ASN A 313 -13.33 31.82 -15.40
CA ASN A 313 -13.71 32.23 -14.04
C ASN A 313 -14.49 31.16 -13.23
N ASN A 314 -14.55 29.91 -13.71
CA ASN A 314 -15.08 28.79 -12.96
C ASN A 314 -13.93 27.89 -12.45
N ARG A 315 -14.00 27.50 -11.18
CA ARG A 315 -13.04 26.59 -10.53
C ARG A 315 -13.63 25.20 -10.27
N ASP A 316 -14.94 25.04 -10.36
CA ASP A 316 -15.62 23.78 -10.11
C ASP A 316 -15.34 22.79 -11.23
N GLY A 317 -14.94 21.57 -10.86
CA GLY A 317 -14.57 20.51 -11.81
C GLY A 317 -13.22 20.68 -12.52
N ASN A 318 -12.51 21.80 -12.29
CA ASN A 318 -11.25 22.13 -12.97
C ASN A 318 -10.01 21.72 -12.16
N LEU A 319 -9.99 20.46 -11.72
CA LEU A 319 -8.85 19.88 -11.00
C LEU A 319 -7.93 19.16 -11.99
N GLN A 320 -6.64 19.51 -11.97
CA GLN A 320 -5.59 18.74 -12.64
C GLN A 320 -4.51 18.36 -11.65
N TYR A 321 -4.07 17.12 -11.72
CA TYR A 321 -3.00 16.62 -10.87
C TYR A 321 -1.72 16.62 -11.70
N THR A 322 -0.95 17.69 -11.55
CA THR A 322 0.31 17.90 -12.28
C THR A 322 1.53 17.81 -11.37
N HIS A 323 1.30 17.75 -10.05
CA HIS A 323 2.32 17.57 -9.03
C HIS A 323 1.90 16.47 -8.05
N ALA A 324 2.88 15.86 -7.40
CA ALA A 324 2.66 14.97 -6.27
C ALA A 324 3.22 15.58 -4.99
N ILE A 325 2.63 15.23 -3.86
CA ILE A 325 3.13 15.52 -2.52
C ILE A 325 3.91 14.29 -2.07
N ALA A 326 5.17 14.49 -1.68
CA ALA A 326 6.01 13.43 -1.17
C ALA A 326 6.48 13.75 0.25
N THR A 327 6.50 12.75 1.12
CA THR A 327 7.05 12.86 2.46
C THR A 327 8.54 12.56 2.43
N PRO A 328 9.41 13.52 2.80
CA PRO A 328 10.84 13.27 2.95
C PRO A 328 11.10 12.26 4.08
N LEU A 329 12.00 11.31 3.85
CA LEU A 329 12.38 10.30 4.86
C LEU A 329 13.15 10.92 6.04
N ASN A 330 13.64 12.15 5.88
CA ASN A 330 14.18 12.97 6.98
C ASN A 330 13.18 13.11 8.15
N ASN A 331 11.88 13.19 7.87
CA ASN A 331 10.87 13.41 8.92
C ASN A 331 10.85 12.27 9.96
N VAL A 332 11.30 11.08 9.57
CA VAL A 332 11.32 9.87 10.41
C VAL A 332 12.75 9.34 10.62
N GLU A 333 13.76 10.19 10.42
CA GLU A 333 15.19 9.83 10.47
C GLU A 333 15.58 9.19 11.81
N GLU A 334 15.17 9.80 12.92
CA GLU A 334 15.53 9.33 14.27
C GLU A 334 15.17 7.85 14.45
N TYR A 335 13.96 7.46 14.06
CA TYR A 335 13.52 6.08 14.18
C TYR A 335 14.22 5.16 13.18
N LEU A 336 14.37 5.58 11.92
CA LEU A 336 15.01 4.77 10.88
C LEU A 336 16.46 4.42 11.23
N MET A 337 17.20 5.35 11.84
CA MET A 337 18.56 5.11 12.34
C MET A 337 18.63 4.04 13.45
N THR A 338 17.53 3.75 14.15
CA THR A 338 17.51 2.69 15.20
C THR A 338 17.33 1.28 14.65
N ILE A 339 16.78 1.13 13.43
CA ILE A 339 16.44 -0.17 12.84
C ILE A 339 17.34 -0.54 11.65
N MET A 340 18.00 0.45 11.04
CA MET A 340 19.00 0.27 9.98
C MET A 340 20.36 -0.15 10.52
#